data_AF-A0A1E4Q5G5-F1
#
_entry.id   AF-A0A1E4Q5G5-F1
#
_cell.length_a   1.000
_cell.length_b   1.000
_cell.length_c   1.000
_cell.angle_alpha   90.00
_cell.angle_beta   90.00
_cell.angle_gamma   90.00
#
_symmetry.space_group_name_H-M   'P 1'
#
loop_
_entity.id
_entity.type
_entity.pdbx_description
1 polymer ?
#
loop_
_entity_poly.entity_id
_entity_poly.type
_entity_poly.pdbx_seq_one_letter_code
_entity_poly.pdbx_strand_id
1 'polypeptide(L)'
;MKSILSAATLLATLAVSGGVGAQGLVHARQVIFGMDCAPCAYGVEKGLKRLPGVQSVTVSLNDGYTEVALAPDSGTSLADIRQVIRHSGFTPKDAQVQLEGALQLSPQPHLTTPKGVYALQFGAAGAPAAPLQGRTVAIYGSVASDSTAVRVTRVDPIGSPKS
;
A
#
# COMPACT_ATOMS: atom_id res chain seq x y z
N MET A 1 41.63 25.78 49.59
CA MET A 1 41.66 25.81 48.11
C MET A 1 41.03 24.51 47.62
N LYS A 2 39.69 24.54 47.41
CA LYS A 2 39.00 24.21 46.14
C LYS A 2 39.23 22.78 45.62
N SER A 3 38.35 21.91 46.11
CA SER A 3 37.90 20.65 45.55
C SER A 3 37.47 20.77 44.07
N ILE A 4 37.49 19.64 43.34
CA ILE A 4 36.34 18.97 42.68
C ILE A 4 36.84 18.15 41.48
N LEU A 5 36.73 16.82 41.62
CA LEU A 5 36.69 15.83 40.54
C LEU A 5 35.47 16.09 39.65
N SER A 6 35.64 16.18 38.33
CA SER A 6 34.51 16.14 37.39
C SER A 6 34.45 14.78 36.69
N ALA A 7 33.54 13.94 37.18
CA ALA A 7 33.08 12.73 36.51
C ALA A 7 32.29 13.14 35.26
N ALA A 8 32.73 12.65 34.09
CA ALA A 8 32.03 12.85 32.82
C ALA A 8 30.96 11.77 32.66
N THR A 9 29.72 12.12 32.97
CA THR A 9 28.53 11.33 32.64
C THR A 9 28.10 11.70 31.22
N LEU A 10 28.46 10.90 30.22
CA LEU A 10 27.86 11.01 28.89
C LEU A 10 26.74 9.96 28.77
N LEU A 11 25.53 10.49 28.69
CA LEU A 11 24.28 9.75 28.51
C LEU A 11 24.35 8.88 27.25
N ALA A 12 24.10 7.58 27.42
CA ALA A 12 23.77 6.70 26.32
C ALA A 12 22.39 7.09 25.78
N THR A 13 22.34 7.68 24.59
CA THR A 13 21.10 7.88 23.84
C THR A 13 20.53 6.52 23.45
N LEU A 14 19.39 6.16 24.02
CA LEU A 14 18.57 5.04 23.57
C LEU A 14 18.11 5.32 22.13
N ALA A 15 18.71 4.62 21.17
CA ALA A 15 18.15 4.50 19.83
C ALA A 15 16.86 3.66 19.94
N VAL A 16 15.71 4.31 19.81
CA VAL A 16 14.45 3.62 19.53
C VAL A 16 14.55 3.11 18.10
N SER A 17 15.00 1.87 17.94
CA SER A 17 14.83 1.09 16.71
C SER A 17 13.39 0.58 16.66
N GLY A 18 12.45 1.51 16.50
CA GLY A 18 11.15 1.21 15.92
C GLY A 18 11.37 1.11 14.42
N GLY A 19 11.58 -0.11 13.91
CA GLY A 19 11.68 -0.34 12.48
C GLY A 19 10.42 0.17 11.80
N VAL A 20 10.51 1.37 11.22
CA VAL A 20 9.55 1.87 10.23
C VAL A 20 9.85 1.05 8.98
N GLY A 21 9.36 -0.20 8.97
CA GLY A 21 9.22 -0.97 7.75
C GLY A 21 8.38 -0.10 6.84
N ALA A 22 8.97 0.31 5.74
CA ALA A 22 8.34 1.21 4.83
C ALA A 22 7.23 0.37 4.11
N GLN A 23 6.04 0.95 3.90
CA GLN A 23 4.86 0.17 3.54
C GLN A 23 3.92 0.99 2.66
N GLY A 24 3.50 0.42 1.54
CA GLY A 24 2.70 1.04 0.47
C GLY A 24 1.73 0.05 -0.17
N LEU A 25 1.56 0.08 -1.51
CA LEU A 25 0.78 -0.95 -2.22
C LEU A 25 1.55 -2.27 -2.21
N VAL A 26 0.94 -3.32 -1.66
CA VAL A 26 1.55 -4.68 -1.58
C VAL A 26 0.85 -5.69 -2.48
N HIS A 27 -0.43 -5.49 -2.76
CA HIS A 27 -1.17 -6.31 -3.72
C HIS A 27 -2.21 -5.49 -4.46
N ALA A 28 -2.37 -5.73 -5.76
CA ALA A 28 -3.42 -5.15 -6.56
C ALA A 28 -4.02 -6.18 -7.52
N ARG A 29 -5.34 -6.31 -7.48
CA ARG A 29 -6.13 -6.94 -8.55
C ARG A 29 -6.79 -5.84 -9.36
N GLN A 30 -6.36 -5.63 -10.60
CA GLN A 30 -6.83 -4.56 -11.47
C GLN A 30 -7.68 -5.14 -12.60
N VAL A 31 -8.95 -4.73 -12.68
CA VAL A 31 -9.84 -5.08 -13.80
C VAL A 31 -9.42 -4.31 -15.05
N ILE A 32 -9.42 -4.95 -16.21
CA ILE A 32 -8.96 -4.38 -17.48
C ILE A 32 -10.03 -4.62 -18.54
N PHE A 33 -10.49 -3.53 -19.14
CA PHE A 33 -11.41 -3.58 -20.27
C PHE A 33 -10.65 -3.54 -21.60
N GLY A 34 -11.13 -4.34 -22.56
CA GLY A 34 -10.60 -4.42 -23.92
C GLY A 34 -9.48 -5.44 -24.13
N MET A 35 -9.14 -6.26 -23.14
CA MET A 35 -8.16 -7.34 -23.29
C MET A 35 -8.86 -8.64 -23.71
N ASP A 36 -8.81 -8.96 -25.00
CA ASP A 36 -9.53 -10.11 -25.61
C ASP A 36 -8.60 -11.09 -26.34
N CYS A 37 -7.29 -10.81 -26.35
CA CYS A 37 -6.31 -11.55 -27.13
C CYS A 37 -5.15 -12.07 -26.26
N ALA A 38 -4.76 -13.34 -26.42
CA ALA A 38 -3.68 -13.95 -25.62
C ALA A 38 -2.32 -13.25 -25.79
N PRO A 39 -1.88 -12.85 -27.00
CA PRO A 39 -0.67 -12.04 -27.16
C PRO A 39 -0.74 -10.68 -26.46
N CYS A 40 -1.93 -10.08 -26.38
CA CYS A 40 -2.17 -8.81 -25.71
C CYS A 40 -1.95 -8.94 -24.20
N ALA A 41 -2.52 -10.00 -23.61
CA ALA A 41 -2.33 -10.33 -22.20
C ALA A 41 -0.85 -10.53 -21.85
N TYR A 42 -0.11 -11.24 -22.70
CA TYR A 42 1.33 -11.43 -22.53
C TYR A 42 2.11 -10.11 -22.56
N GLY A 43 1.74 -9.18 -23.45
CA GLY A 43 2.32 -7.84 -23.52
C GLY A 43 2.13 -7.05 -22.23
N VAL A 44 0.90 -7.05 -21.70
CA VAL A 44 0.56 -6.38 -20.42
C VAL A 44 1.35 -7.01 -19.26
N GLU A 45 1.34 -8.33 -19.14
CA GLU A 45 2.06 -9.06 -18.08
C GLU A 45 3.56 -8.70 -18.08
N LYS A 46 4.18 -8.71 -19.27
CA LYS A 46 5.59 -8.36 -19.44
C LYS A 46 5.87 -6.90 -19.08
N GLY A 47 4.96 -5.99 -19.39
CA GLY A 47 5.05 -4.59 -19.00
C GLY A 47 5.01 -4.42 -17.48
N LEU A 48 4.06 -5.09 -16.83
CA LEU A 48 3.88 -5.03 -15.37
C LEU A 48 5.07 -5.65 -14.63
N LYS A 49 5.61 -6.77 -15.10
CA LYS A 49 6.82 -7.41 -14.53
C LYS A 49 8.07 -6.53 -14.51
N ARG A 50 8.08 -5.43 -15.27
CA ARG A 50 9.20 -4.47 -15.29
C ARG A 50 9.05 -3.36 -14.25
N LEU A 51 7.91 -3.24 -13.59
CA LEU A 51 7.71 -2.26 -12.55
C LEU A 51 8.60 -2.59 -11.34
N PRO A 52 9.19 -1.57 -10.68
CA PRO A 52 10.01 -1.77 -9.50
C PRO A 52 9.31 -2.59 -8.41
N GLY A 53 10.03 -3.56 -7.84
CA GLY A 53 9.55 -4.38 -6.73
C GLY A 53 8.38 -5.32 -7.03
N VAL A 54 8.01 -5.54 -8.30
CA VAL A 54 7.05 -6.59 -8.65
C VAL A 54 7.63 -7.97 -8.35
N GLN A 55 6.91 -8.75 -7.55
CA GLN A 55 7.26 -10.12 -7.19
C GLN A 55 6.56 -11.12 -8.11
N SER A 56 5.30 -10.89 -8.43
CA SER A 56 4.54 -11.73 -9.34
C SER A 56 3.49 -10.92 -10.10
N VAL A 57 3.17 -11.38 -11.30
CA VAL A 57 2.06 -10.89 -12.11
C VAL A 57 1.35 -12.09 -12.70
N THR A 58 0.03 -12.12 -12.55
CA THR A 58 -0.86 -13.08 -13.22
C THR A 58 -1.88 -12.29 -14.01
N VAL A 59 -2.22 -12.74 -15.22
CA VAL A 59 -3.27 -12.15 -16.05
C VAL A 59 -4.32 -13.22 -16.33
N SER A 60 -5.57 -12.97 -15.95
CA SER A 60 -6.71 -13.79 -16.34
C SER A 60 -7.41 -13.13 -17.51
N LEU A 61 -7.24 -13.70 -18.70
CA LEU A 61 -7.92 -13.24 -19.91
C LEU A 61 -9.43 -13.50 -19.82
N ASN A 62 -9.81 -14.68 -19.33
CA ASN A 62 -11.21 -15.10 -19.23
C ASN A 62 -12.01 -14.18 -18.29
N ASP A 63 -11.38 -13.72 -17.21
CA ASP A 63 -12.05 -12.88 -16.21
C ASP A 63 -11.76 -11.37 -16.40
N GLY A 64 -10.86 -11.01 -17.31
CA GLY A 64 -10.52 -9.61 -17.61
C GLY A 64 -9.83 -8.86 -16.48
N TYR A 65 -8.90 -9.49 -15.75
CA TYR A 65 -8.10 -8.81 -14.71
C TYR A 65 -6.64 -9.26 -14.66
N THR A 66 -5.82 -8.47 -13.99
CA THR A 66 -4.47 -8.85 -13.57
C THR A 66 -4.32 -8.77 -12.06
N GLU A 67 -3.51 -9.65 -11.50
CA GLU A 67 -3.04 -9.59 -10.12
C GLU A 67 -1.56 -9.28 -10.10
N VAL A 68 -1.16 -8.34 -9.26
CA VAL A 68 0.22 -7.88 -9.09
C VAL A 68 0.54 -7.94 -7.61
N ALA A 69 1.52 -8.76 -7.25
CA ALA A 69 2.12 -8.77 -5.92
C ALA A 69 3.41 -7.94 -5.93
N LEU A 70 3.55 -7.07 -4.94
CA LEU A 70 4.66 -6.15 -4.79
C LEU A 70 5.42 -6.46 -3.51
N ALA A 71 6.74 -6.33 -3.58
CA ALA A 71 7.56 -6.29 -2.40
C ALA A 71 7.14 -5.10 -1.53
N PRO A 72 7.26 -5.22 -0.19
CA PRO A 72 7.30 -4.05 0.67
C PRO A 72 8.29 -3.04 0.09
N ASP A 73 7.92 -1.77 0.06
CA ASP A 73 8.76 -0.69 -0.47
C ASP A 73 9.11 -0.74 -1.95
N SER A 74 8.35 -1.49 -2.75
CA SER A 74 8.49 -1.54 -4.21
C SER A 74 8.58 -0.15 -4.86
N GLY A 75 7.93 0.85 -4.27
CA GLY A 75 7.80 2.19 -4.84
C GLY A 75 6.80 2.26 -5.99
N THR A 76 6.21 1.12 -6.37
CA THR A 76 5.17 1.04 -7.40
C THR A 76 3.81 1.38 -6.81
N SER A 77 3.10 2.29 -7.46
CA SER A 77 1.74 2.69 -7.10
C SER A 77 0.70 2.04 -8.01
N LEU A 78 -0.57 2.12 -7.62
CA LEU A 78 -1.68 1.70 -8.48
C LEU A 78 -1.72 2.54 -9.77
N ALA A 79 -1.30 3.81 -9.72
CA ALA A 79 -1.25 4.67 -10.88
C ALA A 79 -0.23 4.17 -11.92
N ASP A 80 0.92 3.65 -11.48
CA ASP A 80 1.95 3.07 -12.35
C ASP A 80 1.44 1.81 -13.06
N ILE A 81 0.78 0.91 -12.31
CA ILE A 81 0.10 -0.27 -12.87
C ILE A 81 -0.91 0.14 -13.94
N ARG A 82 -1.78 1.11 -13.61
CA ARG A 82 -2.78 1.63 -14.55
C ARG A 82 -2.15 2.30 -15.77
N GLN A 83 -0.98 2.93 -15.61
CA GLN A 83 -0.25 3.55 -16.71
C GLN A 83 0.28 2.52 -17.70
N VAL A 84 0.86 1.42 -17.21
CA VAL A 84 1.30 0.30 -18.06
C VAL A 84 0.13 -0.26 -18.87
N ILE A 85 -1.04 -0.44 -18.23
CA ILE A 85 -2.25 -0.94 -18.89
C ILE A 85 -2.71 0.03 -19.99
N ARG A 86 -2.75 1.33 -19.71
CA ARG A 86 -3.10 2.37 -20.70
C ARG A 86 -2.12 2.43 -21.86
N HIS A 87 -0.82 2.38 -21.59
CA HIS A 87 0.22 2.36 -22.63
C HIS A 87 0.14 1.11 -23.51
N SER A 88 -0.45 0.03 -23.00
CA SER A 88 -0.71 -1.19 -23.76
C SER A 88 -1.99 -1.13 -24.59
N GLY A 89 -2.74 -0.01 -24.55
CA GLY A 89 -3.96 0.20 -25.32
C GLY A 89 -5.25 -0.21 -24.62
N PHE A 90 -5.19 -0.56 -23.32
CA PHE A 90 -6.34 -1.06 -22.57
C PHE A 90 -6.83 -0.07 -21.52
N THR A 91 -8.07 -0.27 -21.05
CA THR A 91 -8.70 0.62 -20.08
C THR A 91 -8.73 -0.02 -18.69
N PRO A 92 -7.96 0.47 -17.70
CA PRO A 92 -8.11 0.01 -16.33
C PRO A 92 -9.47 0.45 -15.77
N LYS A 93 -10.12 -0.46 -15.05
CA LYS A 93 -11.37 -0.22 -14.34
C LYS A 93 -11.12 -0.21 -12.82
N ASP A 94 -12.08 -0.70 -12.06
CA ASP A 94 -11.94 -0.79 -10.61
C ASP A 94 -10.82 -1.77 -10.24
N ALA A 95 -10.18 -1.50 -9.11
CA ALA A 95 -9.14 -2.34 -8.56
C ALA A 95 -9.50 -2.75 -7.13
N GLN A 96 -9.14 -3.98 -6.75
CA GLN A 96 -9.01 -4.37 -5.35
C GLN A 96 -7.55 -4.18 -4.95
N VAL A 97 -7.31 -3.62 -3.77
CA VAL A 97 -5.97 -3.30 -3.29
C VAL A 97 -5.77 -3.81 -1.86
N GLN A 98 -4.53 -4.18 -1.58
CA GLN A 98 -3.99 -4.29 -0.23
C GLN A 98 -2.90 -3.24 -0.07
N LEU A 99 -3.06 -2.39 0.92
CA LEU A 99 -2.14 -1.32 1.27
C LEU A 99 -1.66 -1.53 2.69
N GLU A 100 -0.40 -1.27 2.96
CA GLU A 100 0.15 -1.29 4.31
C GLU A 100 0.63 0.11 4.67
N GLY A 101 0.39 0.59 5.89
CA GLY A 101 0.79 1.93 6.28
C GLY A 101 0.24 2.37 7.63
N ALA A 102 0.57 3.58 8.04
CA ALA A 102 0.10 4.16 9.29
C ALA A 102 -1.32 4.72 9.13
N LEU A 103 -2.28 4.19 9.90
CA LEU A 103 -3.67 4.62 9.86
C LEU A 103 -3.89 5.91 10.66
N GLN A 104 -4.56 6.88 10.06
CA GLN A 104 -5.02 8.08 10.74
C GLN A 104 -6.53 8.23 10.51
N LEU A 105 -7.33 8.31 11.56
CA LEU A 105 -8.79 8.38 11.50
C LEU A 105 -9.36 9.81 11.59
N SER A 106 -8.62 10.72 12.24
CA SER A 106 -9.02 12.11 12.49
C SER A 106 -7.95 13.09 11.99
N PRO A 107 -8.33 14.25 11.40
CA PRO A 107 -9.70 14.74 11.17
C PRO A 107 -10.40 14.09 9.96
N GLN A 108 -9.64 13.49 9.04
CA GLN A 108 -10.15 12.76 7.88
C GLN A 108 -9.41 11.42 7.77
N PRO A 109 -10.11 10.30 7.57
CA PRO A 109 -9.45 9.01 7.52
C PRO A 109 -8.50 8.88 6.32
N HIS A 110 -7.23 8.55 6.59
CA HIS A 110 -6.22 8.31 5.59
C HIS A 110 -5.17 7.28 6.05
N LEU A 111 -4.51 6.67 5.08
CA LEU A 111 -3.35 5.80 5.29
C LEU A 111 -2.09 6.56 4.85
N THR A 112 -1.13 6.72 5.75
CA THR A 112 0.17 7.31 5.43
C THR A 112 1.17 6.22 5.10
N THR A 113 1.79 6.34 3.94
CA THR A 113 2.84 5.47 3.43
C THR A 113 4.08 6.31 3.13
N PRO A 114 5.28 5.72 3.04
CA PRO A 114 6.49 6.42 2.60
C PRO A 114 6.37 7.03 1.20
N LYS A 115 5.40 6.57 0.39
CA LYS A 115 5.20 6.99 -0.99
C LYS A 115 4.00 7.90 -1.20
N GLY A 116 3.21 8.16 -0.15
CA GLY A 116 2.08 9.05 -0.25
C GLY A 116 0.99 8.79 0.79
N VAL A 117 -0.09 9.55 0.64
CA VAL A 117 -1.25 9.49 1.51
C VAL A 117 -2.45 8.98 0.71
N TYR A 118 -3.11 7.95 1.21
CA TYR A 118 -4.31 7.38 0.61
C TYR A 118 -5.53 7.81 1.41
N ALA A 119 -6.45 8.54 0.78
CA ALA A 119 -7.73 8.85 1.41
C ALA A 119 -8.54 7.57 1.60
N LEU A 120 -9.11 7.39 2.79
CA LEU A 120 -9.90 6.20 3.14
C LEU A 120 -11.37 6.57 3.27
N GLN A 121 -12.22 5.79 2.63
CA GLN A 121 -13.67 5.88 2.71
C GLN A 121 -14.21 4.63 3.39
N PHE A 122 -14.82 4.80 4.55
CA PHE A 122 -15.46 3.71 5.27
C PHE A 122 -16.96 3.69 4.95
N GLY A 123 -17.52 2.48 4.82
CA GLY A 123 -18.96 2.30 4.62
C GLY A 123 -19.78 2.60 5.88
N ALA A 124 -21.07 2.26 5.85
CA ALA A 124 -22.01 2.52 6.96
C ALA A 124 -21.61 1.86 8.29
N ALA A 125 -20.85 0.76 8.24
CA ALA A 125 -20.28 0.13 9.43
C ALA A 125 -19.26 1.02 10.17
N GLY A 126 -18.83 2.13 9.56
CA GLY A 126 -17.93 3.10 10.14
C GLY A 126 -16.46 2.71 10.04
N ALA A 127 -15.60 3.63 10.47
CA ALA A 127 -14.18 3.38 10.59
C ALA A 127 -13.90 2.45 11.80
N PRO A 128 -12.82 1.66 11.77
CA PRO A 128 -12.47 0.82 12.90
C PRO A 128 -12.20 1.67 14.15
N ALA A 129 -12.33 1.04 15.32
CA ALA A 129 -12.24 1.74 16.59
C ALA A 129 -10.88 2.46 16.79
N ALA A 130 -10.91 3.51 17.63
CA ALA A 130 -9.75 4.32 18.06
C ALA A 130 -8.45 3.56 18.41
N PRO A 131 -8.43 2.32 18.95
CA PRO A 131 -7.19 1.57 19.20
C PRO A 131 -6.27 1.34 17.99
N LEU A 132 -6.73 1.59 16.74
CA LEU A 132 -5.88 1.52 15.54
C LEU A 132 -5.29 2.88 15.11
N GLN A 133 -5.64 3.98 15.78
CA GLN A 133 -5.13 5.31 15.48
C GLN A 133 -3.59 5.36 15.58
N GLY A 134 -2.93 5.83 14.52
CA GLY A 134 -1.47 5.96 14.41
C GLY A 134 -0.73 4.63 14.26
N ARG A 135 -1.42 3.49 14.21
CA ARG A 135 -0.79 2.17 14.09
C ARG A 135 -0.58 1.80 12.63
N THR A 136 0.45 0.99 12.38
CA THR A 136 0.63 0.32 11.09
C THR A 136 -0.44 -0.76 10.93
N VAL A 137 -1.17 -0.70 9.82
CA VAL A 137 -2.25 -1.63 9.48
C VAL A 137 -2.16 -2.05 8.01
N ALA A 138 -2.77 -3.18 7.70
CA ALA A 138 -3.13 -3.59 6.34
C ALA A 138 -4.57 -3.13 6.06
N ILE A 139 -4.74 -2.35 5.01
CA ILE A 139 -6.03 -1.93 4.47
C ILE A 139 -6.33 -2.79 3.25
N TYR A 140 -7.52 -3.38 3.23
CA TYR A 140 -8.10 -4.01 2.06
C TYR A 140 -9.30 -3.21 1.61
N GLY A 141 -9.43 -3.04 0.30
CA GLY A 141 -10.53 -2.26 -0.25
C GLY A 141 -10.51 -2.19 -1.76
N SER A 142 -11.43 -1.39 -2.28
CA SER A 142 -11.51 -1.10 -3.71
C SER A 142 -11.18 0.34 -4.03
N VAL A 143 -10.59 0.56 -5.20
CA VAL A 143 -10.34 1.88 -5.78
C VAL A 143 -11.09 1.94 -7.10
N ALA A 144 -12.04 2.86 -7.21
CA ALA A 144 -12.79 3.06 -8.44
C ALA A 144 -11.88 3.51 -9.59
N SER A 145 -12.31 3.28 -10.82
CA SER A 145 -11.52 3.64 -12.02
C SER A 145 -11.17 5.13 -12.13
N ASP A 146 -12.04 5.99 -11.59
CA ASP A 146 -11.99 7.47 -11.63
C ASP A 146 -11.59 8.10 -10.29
N SER A 147 -11.20 7.28 -9.31
CA SER A 147 -10.85 7.74 -7.97
C SER A 147 -9.45 7.29 -7.54
N THR A 148 -8.90 8.02 -6.58
CA THR A 148 -7.70 7.65 -5.82
C THR A 148 -8.03 7.27 -4.37
N ALA A 149 -9.28 7.46 -3.94
CA ALA A 149 -9.73 7.08 -2.60
C ALA A 149 -9.98 5.57 -2.52
N VAL A 150 -9.62 4.99 -1.39
CA VAL A 150 -9.80 3.57 -1.10
C VAL A 150 -11.10 3.40 -0.34
N ARG A 151 -12.06 2.70 -0.93
CA ARG A 151 -13.25 2.20 -0.23
C ARG A 151 -12.85 1.00 0.59
N VAL A 152 -12.71 1.20 1.89
CA VAL A 152 -12.18 0.20 2.81
C VAL A 152 -13.24 -0.86 3.09
N THR A 153 -12.86 -2.13 2.93
CA THR A 153 -13.68 -3.29 3.25
C THR A 153 -13.17 -4.04 4.47
N ARG A 154 -11.86 -3.95 4.77
CA ARG A 154 -11.24 -4.58 5.93
C ARG A 154 -10.00 -3.81 6.37
N VAL A 155 -9.73 -3.81 7.67
CA VAL A 155 -8.53 -3.26 8.29
C VAL A 155 -7.98 -4.28 9.28
N ASP A 156 -6.74 -4.70 9.08
CA ASP A 156 -6.06 -5.65 9.95
C ASP A 156 -4.81 -5.00 10.58
N PRO A 157 -4.59 -5.09 11.90
CA PRO A 157 -3.38 -4.57 12.53
C PRO A 157 -2.14 -5.34 12.06
N ILE A 158 -1.06 -4.62 11.74
CA ILE A 158 0.24 -5.23 11.42
C ILE A 158 1.11 -5.18 12.68
N GLY A 159 1.65 -6.35 13.06
CA GLY A 159 2.43 -6.54 14.27
C GLY A 159 1.59 -6.96 15.47
N SER A 160 2.07 -7.96 16.21
CA SER A 160 1.39 -8.50 17.40
C SER A 160 1.19 -7.42 18.47
N PRO A 161 0.09 -7.46 19.25
CA PRO A 161 0.10 -6.79 20.54
C PRO A 161 1.26 -7.39 21.34
N LYS A 162 2.27 -6.58 21.68
CA LYS A 162 3.24 -6.99 22.71
C LYS A 162 2.44 -7.16 23.99
N SER A 163 2.25 -8.41 24.40
CA SER A 163 1.83 -8.78 25.76
C SER A 163 2.85 -8.31 26.78
#